data_AF-A0A350T6E7-F1
#
_entry.id   AF-A0A350T6E7-F1
#
_cell.length_a   1.000
_cell.length_b   1.000
_cell.length_c   1.000
_cell.angle_alpha   90.00
_cell.angle_beta   90.00
_cell.angle_gamma   90.00
#
_symmetry.space_group_name_H-M   'P 1'
#
loop_
_entity.id
_entity.type
_entity.pdbx_description
1 polymer ?
#
loop_
_entity_poly.entity_id
_entity_poly.type
_entity_poly.pdbx_seq_one_letter_code
_entity_poly.pdbx_strand_id
1 'polypeptide(L)'
;MHRRRLRLLALVGVMMLLSAFPLGAVGKGGLQPLTPAPSAEDGVRRNESTNLWFVELSSLPTVDGTSAATLSRERSTFLAAAHRDGVRFTERYSFQTLWNGVSVEINPADIGRLSRI
;
A
#
# COMPACT_ATOMS: atom_id res chain seq x y z
N MET A 1 80.05 4.83 10.52
CA MET A 1 78.79 4.61 9.74
C MET A 1 77.56 4.24 10.59
N HIS A 2 77.68 3.70 11.81
CA HIS A 2 76.52 3.26 12.60
C HIS A 2 75.61 4.37 13.17
N ARG A 3 76.16 5.53 13.56
CA ARG A 3 75.38 6.61 14.21
C ARG A 3 74.40 7.33 13.26
N ARG A 4 74.70 7.39 11.95
CA ARG A 4 73.80 7.95 10.91
C ARG A 4 72.64 7.00 10.57
N ARG A 5 72.92 5.69 10.51
CA ARG A 5 71.89 4.65 10.31
C ARG A 5 70.94 4.56 11.51
N LEU A 6 71.47 4.72 12.73
CA LEU A 6 70.68 4.75 13.96
C LEU A 6 69.74 5.97 14.05
N ARG A 7 70.20 7.15 13.59
CA ARG A 7 69.36 8.37 13.52
C ARG A 7 68.26 8.27 12.45
N LEU A 8 68.54 7.64 11.30
CA LEU A 8 67.55 7.39 10.25
C LEU A 8 66.49 6.37 10.69
N LEU A 9 66.88 5.30 11.39
CA LEU A 9 65.97 4.31 11.97
C LEU A 9 65.09 4.92 13.09
N ALA A 10 65.65 5.80 13.92
CA ALA A 10 64.89 6.51 14.95
C ALA A 10 63.87 7.49 14.34
N LEU A 11 64.21 8.16 13.23
CA LEU A 11 63.29 9.07 12.53
C LEU A 11 62.13 8.32 11.85
N VAL A 12 62.42 7.18 11.22
CA VAL A 12 61.38 6.29 10.64
C VAL A 12 60.50 5.68 11.73
N GLY A 13 61.08 5.31 12.88
CA GLY A 13 60.34 4.81 14.04
C GLY A 13 59.40 5.85 14.64
N VAL A 14 59.85 7.11 14.78
CA VAL A 14 59.00 8.21 15.27
C VAL A 14 57.89 8.57 14.27
N MET A 15 58.17 8.49 12.97
CA MET A 15 57.16 8.73 11.92
C MET A 15 56.14 7.60 11.81
N MET A 16 56.52 6.35 12.13
CA MET A 16 55.59 5.23 12.29
C MET A 16 54.77 5.32 13.59
N LEU A 17 55.30 5.92 14.66
CA LEU A 17 54.54 6.09 15.91
C LEU A 17 53.45 7.18 15.84
N LEU A 18 53.48 8.10 14.87
CA LEU A 18 52.41 9.10 14.69
C LEU A 18 51.21 8.61 13.87
N SER A 19 51.24 7.40 13.31
CA SER A 19 50.13 6.85 12.51
C SER A 19 49.12 6.02 13.30
N ALA A 20 49.29 5.93 14.62
CA ALA A 20 48.36 5.26 15.53
C ALA A 20 47.50 6.28 16.32
N PHE A 21 46.89 7.24 15.63
CA PHE A 21 45.68 7.86 16.17
C PHE A 21 44.51 6.93 15.86
N PRO A 22 43.83 6.33 16.85
CA PRO A 22 42.56 5.69 16.57
C PRO A 22 41.59 6.79 16.12
N LEU A 23 41.29 6.83 14.82
CA LEU A 23 40.08 7.48 14.27
C LEU A 23 38.86 6.66 14.72
N GLY A 24 38.68 6.54 16.02
CA GLY A 24 37.76 5.61 16.65
C GLY A 24 36.81 6.32 17.60
N ALA A 25 36.35 7.53 17.27
CA ALA A 25 35.20 8.16 17.93
C ALA A 25 34.69 9.41 17.19
N VAL A 26 34.54 9.37 15.85
CA VAL A 26 33.41 10.14 15.31
C VAL A 26 32.21 9.27 15.61
N GLY A 27 31.53 9.57 16.72
CA GLY A 27 30.26 8.95 17.04
C GLY A 27 29.38 9.06 15.80
N LYS A 28 29.14 7.94 15.12
CA LYS A 28 28.10 7.80 14.09
C LYS A 28 26.73 7.83 14.78
N GLY A 29 26.48 8.85 15.61
CA GLY A 29 25.19 9.13 16.21
C GLY A 29 24.32 9.85 15.19
N GLY A 30 24.10 9.24 14.03
CA GLY A 30 22.96 9.64 13.21
C GLY A 30 21.69 9.35 14.02
N LEU A 31 20.75 10.29 14.05
CA LEU A 31 19.44 10.04 14.66
C LEU A 31 18.82 8.84 13.96
N GLN A 32 18.79 7.70 14.65
CA GLN A 32 18.07 6.51 14.18
C GLN A 32 16.64 6.58 14.69
N PRO A 33 15.64 6.35 13.84
CA PRO A 33 14.26 6.21 14.28
C PRO A 33 14.15 5.18 15.41
N LEU A 34 13.49 5.55 16.51
CA LEU A 34 13.27 4.65 17.64
C LEU A 34 12.41 3.43 17.25
N THR A 35 11.68 3.55 16.14
CA THR A 35 10.95 2.47 15.50
C THR A 35 11.59 2.15 14.16
N PRO A 36 11.92 0.87 13.89
CA PRO A 36 12.39 0.47 12.56
C PRO A 36 11.33 0.85 11.51
N ALA A 37 11.79 1.20 10.31
CA ALA A 37 10.89 1.40 9.19
C ALA A 37 10.04 0.14 9.01
N PRO A 38 8.75 0.26 8.65
CA PRO A 38 7.94 -0.90 8.33
C PRO A 38 8.67 -1.71 7.24
N SER A 39 8.76 -3.03 7.45
CA SER A 39 9.35 -3.92 6.45
C SER A 39 8.58 -3.79 5.14
N ALA A 40 9.31 -3.81 4.02
CA ALA A 40 8.70 -4.03 2.72
C ALA A 40 7.92 -5.37 2.72
N GLU A 41 6.90 -5.49 1.87
CA GLU A 41 6.17 -6.75 1.68
C GLU A 41 7.14 -7.93 1.54
N ASP A 42 6.77 -9.06 2.12
CA ASP A 42 7.57 -10.29 2.15
C ASP A 42 7.67 -11.00 0.78
N GLY A 43 7.13 -10.38 -0.28
CA GLY A 43 7.10 -10.93 -1.64
C GLY A 43 6.16 -12.13 -1.79
N VAL A 44 5.39 -12.48 -0.74
CA VAL A 44 4.45 -13.60 -0.77
C VAL A 44 3.14 -13.12 -1.38
N ARG A 45 2.75 -13.74 -2.49
CA ARG A 45 1.44 -13.49 -3.10
C ARG A 45 0.32 -13.94 -2.15
N ARG A 46 -0.44 -13.00 -1.60
CA ARG A 46 -1.68 -13.23 -0.87
C ARG A 46 -2.87 -13.10 -1.83
N ASN A 47 -3.95 -13.81 -1.52
CA ASN A 47 -5.24 -13.55 -2.16
C ASN A 47 -5.90 -12.35 -1.48
N GLU A 48 -5.89 -11.20 -2.13
CA GLU A 48 -6.50 -9.96 -1.64
C GLU A 48 -7.94 -9.76 -2.13
N SER A 49 -8.53 -10.80 -2.74
CA SER A 49 -9.91 -10.75 -3.24
C SER A 49 -10.88 -10.50 -2.09
N THR A 50 -11.38 -9.27 -2.01
CA THR A 50 -12.39 -8.86 -1.03
C THR A 50 -13.74 -9.51 -1.32
N ASN A 51 -14.53 -9.74 -0.29
CA ASN A 51 -15.96 -10.06 -0.41
C ASN A 51 -16.83 -8.81 -0.53
N LEU A 52 -16.25 -7.61 -0.38
CA LEU A 52 -16.97 -6.34 -0.37
C LEU A 52 -16.70 -5.55 -1.65
N TRP A 53 -17.75 -5.27 -2.40
CA TRP A 53 -17.67 -4.58 -3.68
C TRP A 53 -18.64 -3.41 -3.74
N PHE A 54 -18.28 -2.39 -4.50
CA PHE A 54 -19.17 -1.29 -4.86
C PHE A 54 -19.51 -1.42 -6.34
N VAL A 55 -20.80 -1.46 -6.67
CA VAL A 55 -21.29 -1.46 -8.04
C VAL A 55 -21.82 -0.07 -8.35
N GLU A 56 -21.17 0.61 -9.28
CA GLU A 56 -21.62 1.90 -9.80
C GLU A 56 -22.55 1.66 -11.00
N LEU A 57 -23.70 2.32 -10.98
CA LEU A 57 -24.74 2.23 -12.01
C LEU A 57 -24.59 3.38 -13.00
N SER A 58 -25.20 3.24 -14.18
CA SER A 58 -24.82 4.03 -15.36
C SER A 58 -25.17 5.52 -15.30
N SER A 59 -26.28 5.90 -14.66
CA SER A 59 -26.65 7.33 -14.60
C SER A 59 -25.76 8.11 -13.64
N LEU A 60 -25.60 9.40 -13.94
CA LEU A 60 -24.97 10.37 -13.04
C LEU A 60 -25.67 10.40 -11.67
N PRO A 61 -24.97 10.71 -10.56
CA PRO A 61 -25.58 10.84 -9.25
C PRO A 61 -26.52 12.08 -9.16
N THR A 62 -27.25 12.23 -8.07
CA THR A 62 -28.23 13.33 -7.93
C THR A 62 -27.56 14.71 -7.89
N VAL A 63 -26.33 14.82 -7.35
CA VAL A 63 -25.58 16.09 -7.37
C VAL A 63 -25.28 16.58 -8.78
N ASP A 64 -25.24 15.67 -9.75
CA ASP A 64 -24.97 15.93 -11.16
C ASP A 64 -26.25 15.95 -12.01
N GLY A 65 -27.43 15.94 -11.39
CA GLY A 65 -28.70 16.27 -12.03
C GLY A 65 -29.65 15.11 -12.34
N THR A 66 -29.31 13.86 -11.98
CA THR A 66 -30.26 12.75 -12.15
C THR A 66 -31.32 12.73 -11.05
N SER A 67 -32.58 12.45 -11.41
CA SER A 67 -33.65 12.34 -10.42
C SER A 67 -33.49 11.11 -9.53
N ALA A 68 -33.78 11.23 -8.23
CA ALA A 68 -33.75 10.08 -7.30
C ALA A 68 -34.68 8.93 -7.74
N ALA A 69 -35.79 9.25 -8.43
CA ALA A 69 -36.71 8.26 -8.96
C ALA A 69 -36.12 7.45 -10.14
N THR A 70 -35.23 8.05 -10.93
CA THR A 70 -34.47 7.34 -11.96
C THR A 70 -33.46 6.39 -11.31
N LEU A 71 -32.67 6.89 -10.36
CA LEU A 71 -31.64 6.09 -9.69
C LEU A 71 -32.23 4.90 -8.91
N SER A 72 -33.35 5.11 -8.23
CA SER A 72 -34.04 4.02 -7.53
C SER A 72 -34.53 2.93 -8.48
N ARG A 73 -34.98 3.30 -9.69
CA ARG A 73 -35.38 2.35 -10.74
C ARG A 73 -34.21 1.59 -11.33
N GLU A 74 -33.09 2.26 -11.57
CA GLU A 74 -31.88 1.59 -12.06
C GLU A 74 -31.39 0.54 -11.07
N ARG A 75 -31.32 0.91 -9.79
CA ARG A 75 -30.94 -0.04 -8.73
C ARG A 75 -31.90 -1.22 -8.66
N SER A 76 -33.21 -0.98 -8.64
CA SER A 76 -34.17 -2.10 -8.58
C SER A 76 -34.07 -3.01 -9.81
N THR A 77 -33.79 -2.44 -10.98
CA THR A 77 -33.57 -3.19 -12.22
C THR A 77 -32.32 -4.06 -12.13
N PHE A 78 -31.20 -3.51 -11.65
CA PHE A 78 -29.96 -4.24 -11.41
C PHE A 78 -30.16 -5.41 -10.43
N LEU A 79 -30.78 -5.16 -9.28
CA LEU A 79 -31.03 -6.20 -8.27
C LEU A 79 -31.92 -7.32 -8.83
N ALA A 80 -33.00 -6.96 -9.54
CA ALA A 80 -33.89 -7.93 -10.17
C ALA A 80 -33.18 -8.78 -11.22
N ALA A 81 -32.33 -8.17 -12.05
CA ALA A 81 -31.54 -8.88 -13.06
C ALA A 81 -30.54 -9.83 -12.41
N ALA A 82 -29.83 -9.39 -11.37
CA ALA A 82 -28.87 -10.22 -10.64
C ALA A 82 -29.54 -11.43 -9.95
N HIS A 83 -30.72 -11.22 -9.35
CA HIS A 83 -31.51 -12.31 -8.76
C HIS A 83 -32.03 -13.30 -9.80
N ARG A 84 -32.52 -12.81 -10.94
CA ARG A 84 -32.96 -13.65 -12.07
C ARG A 84 -31.83 -14.53 -12.59
N ASP A 85 -30.60 -14.01 -12.62
CA ASP A 85 -29.42 -14.73 -13.11
C ASP A 85 -28.75 -15.59 -12.01
N GLY A 86 -29.41 -15.70 -10.85
CA GLY A 86 -29.00 -16.55 -9.73
C GLY A 86 -27.74 -16.09 -9.01
N VAL A 87 -27.37 -14.82 -9.12
CA VAL A 87 -26.23 -14.23 -8.40
C VAL A 87 -26.65 -13.98 -6.95
N ARG A 88 -25.90 -14.54 -6.00
CA ARG A 88 -26.17 -14.39 -4.56
C ARG A 88 -25.22 -13.39 -3.94
N PHE A 89 -25.78 -12.33 -3.38
CA PHE A 89 -25.06 -11.29 -2.64
C PHE A 89 -26.00 -10.64 -1.63
N THR A 90 -25.42 -9.91 -0.69
CA THR A 90 -26.14 -9.09 0.29
C THR A 90 -25.92 -7.62 -0.06
N GLU A 91 -26.99 -6.87 -0.32
CA GLU A 91 -26.91 -5.39 -0.35
C GLU A 91 -26.62 -4.87 1.07
N ARG A 92 -25.56 -4.08 1.21
CA ARG A 92 -25.17 -3.45 2.48
C ARG A 92 -25.61 -2.00 2.56
N TYR A 93 -25.34 -1.25 1.49
CA TYR A 93 -25.62 0.19 1.41
C TYR A 93 -26.01 0.59 -0.01
N SER A 94 -26.77 1.66 -0.12
CA SER A 94 -27.10 2.30 -1.39
C SER A 94 -26.75 3.77 -1.36
N PHE A 95 -26.33 4.27 -2.52
CA PHE A 95 -25.83 5.61 -2.71
C PHE A 95 -26.52 6.22 -3.92
N GLN A 96 -26.92 7.48 -3.77
CA GLN A 96 -27.53 8.25 -4.85
C GLN A 96 -27.00 9.68 -4.93
N THR A 97 -26.47 10.22 -3.81
CA THR A 97 -26.08 11.63 -3.73
C THR A 97 -24.79 11.93 -4.47
N LEU A 98 -23.67 11.32 -4.05
CA LEU A 98 -22.35 11.54 -4.63
C LEU A 98 -21.95 10.45 -5.63
N TRP A 99 -22.55 9.28 -5.47
CA TRP A 99 -22.39 8.13 -6.35
C TRP A 99 -23.77 7.54 -6.60
N ASN A 100 -23.99 7.00 -7.79
CA ASN A 100 -25.14 6.15 -8.10
C ASN A 100 -24.71 4.70 -8.00
N GLY A 101 -25.00 4.02 -6.88
CA GLY A 101 -24.51 2.66 -6.73
C GLY A 101 -24.92 1.93 -5.46
N VAL A 102 -24.43 0.71 -5.35
CA VAL A 102 -24.76 -0.23 -4.27
C VAL A 102 -23.49 -0.91 -3.77
N SER A 103 -23.32 -0.91 -2.44
CA SER A 103 -22.31 -1.74 -1.78
C SER A 103 -22.89 -3.12 -1.53
N VAL A 104 -22.17 -4.14 -1.98
CA VAL A 104 -22.56 -5.55 -1.85
C VAL A 104 -21.50 -6.35 -1.11
N GLU A 105 -21.98 -7.37 -0.40
CA GLU A 105 -21.16 -8.49 0.03
C GLU A 105 -21.45 -9.70 -0.86
N ILE A 106 -20.43 -10.25 -1.51
CA ILE A 106 -20.55 -11.34 -2.47
C ILE A 106 -19.38 -12.32 -2.32
N ASN A 107 -19.62 -13.60 -2.62
CA ASN A 107 -18.54 -14.57 -2.71
C ASN A 107 -17.55 -14.13 -3.81
N PRO A 108 -16.24 -14.03 -3.54
CA PRO A 108 -15.25 -13.66 -4.55
C PRO A 108 -15.31 -14.51 -5.83
N ALA A 109 -15.77 -15.76 -5.77
CA ALA A 109 -15.95 -16.62 -6.93
C ALA A 109 -17.09 -16.17 -7.87
N ASP A 110 -18.08 -15.43 -7.36
CA ASP A 110 -19.25 -14.96 -8.09
C ASP A 110 -19.11 -13.53 -8.63
N ILE A 111 -18.02 -12.80 -8.31
CA ILE A 111 -17.86 -11.39 -8.71
C ILE A 111 -17.91 -11.20 -10.24
N GLY A 112 -17.30 -12.12 -10.99
CA GLY A 112 -17.33 -12.06 -12.45
C GLY A 112 -18.72 -12.30 -13.04
N ARG A 113 -19.64 -12.92 -12.29
CA ARG A 113 -21.05 -13.04 -12.72
C ARG A 113 -21.80 -11.73 -12.47
N LEU A 114 -21.55 -11.10 -11.31
CA LEU A 114 -22.17 -9.82 -10.96
C LEU A 114 -21.80 -8.71 -11.97
N SER A 115 -20.58 -8.72 -12.49
CA SER A 115 -20.10 -7.72 -13.46
C SER A 115 -20.73 -7.82 -14.87
N ARG A 116 -21.59 -8.82 -15.10
CA ARG A 116 -22.27 -9.06 -16.40
C ARG A 116 -23.76 -8.74 -16.35
N ILE A 117 -24.25 -8.31 -15.19
CA ILE A 117 -25.62 -7.80 -14.99
C ILE A 117 -25.70 -6.39 -15.56
#